data_AF-A0AAN6EJ71-F1
#
_entry.id   AF-A0AAN6EJ71-F1
#
_cell.length_a   1.000
_cell.length_b   1.000
_cell.length_c   1.000
_cell.angle_alpha   90.00
_cell.angle_beta   90.00
_cell.angle_gamma   90.00
#
_symmetry.space_group_name_H-M   'P 1'
#
loop_
_entity.id
_entity.type
_entity.pdbx_description
1 polymer ?
#
loop_
_entity_poly.entity_id
_entity_poly.type
_entity_poly.pdbx_seq_one_letter_code
_entity_poly.pdbx_strand_id
1 'polypeptide(L)'
;MSSITEMDVDDMDFPLPTAPSPSFGVPIGQTGGMQIVNDASRFKRWVCLYPLYFDSSLSVGQGRKIPKSLAVPSPHARQISEAVKQCGLNVCLEPAKTHPRDFFRPGRVRVQLFMDGVVPVRSDIATRKQLLQRVAALLPSINVPRDKEPSLEDLIAQGALPSLPGMVPGMMDESIDEPVPQPSASTSKLKKATKPKKKGRAKTIV
;
A
#
# COMPACT_ATOMS: atom_id res chain seq x y z
N MET A 1 -61.83 -41.37 -7.22
CA MET A 1 -61.80 -41.35 -5.74
C MET A 1 -61.04 -42.61 -5.33
N SER A 2 -59.87 -42.56 -4.69
CA SER A 2 -59.22 -41.40 -4.04
C SER A 2 -57.70 -41.52 -3.99
N SER A 3 -57.05 -40.35 -3.94
CA SER A 3 -55.77 -39.99 -3.32
C SER A 3 -54.60 -41.01 -3.30
N ILE A 4 -53.55 -40.67 -4.06
CA ILE A 4 -52.17 -40.80 -3.59
C ILE A 4 -51.79 -39.46 -2.96
N THR A 5 -51.34 -39.48 -1.72
CA THR A 5 -50.62 -38.39 -1.03
C THR A 5 -49.34 -39.03 -0.49
N GLU A 6 -48.20 -38.78 -1.12
CA GLU A 6 -47.35 -37.61 -0.83
C GLU A 6 -46.62 -37.84 0.50
N MET A 7 -45.34 -38.21 0.39
CA MET A 7 -44.45 -38.47 1.53
C MET A 7 -43.76 -37.16 1.86
N ASP A 8 -44.17 -36.50 2.94
CA ASP A 8 -43.50 -35.30 3.44
C ASP A 8 -42.05 -35.63 3.85
N VAL A 9 -41.09 -34.94 3.22
CA VAL A 9 -39.65 -35.02 3.51
C VAL A 9 -39.22 -33.70 4.17
N ASP A 10 -39.88 -33.36 5.28
CA ASP A 10 -39.72 -32.06 5.96
C ASP A 10 -39.69 -32.18 7.51
N ASP A 11 -39.12 -33.27 8.03
CA ASP A 11 -38.80 -33.41 9.47
C ASP A 11 -37.33 -33.84 9.66
N MET A 12 -36.43 -32.90 9.34
CA MET A 12 -34.99 -32.95 9.61
C MET A 12 -34.50 -31.65 10.27
N ASP A 13 -35.32 -31.07 11.17
CA ASP A 13 -34.88 -30.00 12.05
C ASP A 13 -34.09 -30.58 13.23
N PHE A 14 -32.78 -30.77 13.02
CA PHE A 14 -31.87 -31.24 14.06
C PHE A 14 -31.40 -30.05 14.92
N PRO A 15 -31.87 -29.90 16.17
CA PRO A 15 -31.60 -28.69 16.95
C PRO A 15 -30.13 -28.58 17.32
N LEU A 16 -29.45 -27.60 16.73
CA LEU A 16 -28.06 -27.27 17.06
C LEU A 16 -27.95 -26.75 18.51
N PRO A 17 -26.99 -27.22 19.32
CA PRO A 17 -26.81 -26.74 20.67
C PRO A 17 -26.44 -25.25 20.67
N THR A 18 -27.23 -24.45 21.38
CA THR A 18 -27.04 -22.99 21.47
C THR A 18 -25.85 -22.65 22.38
N ALA A 19 -24.64 -22.71 21.82
CA ALA A 19 -23.45 -22.20 22.50
C ALA A 19 -23.56 -20.67 22.68
N PRO A 20 -23.34 -20.11 23.88
CA PRO A 20 -23.33 -18.66 24.06
C PRO A 20 -22.11 -18.07 23.36
N SER A 21 -22.36 -17.26 22.32
CA SER A 21 -21.32 -16.52 21.60
C SER A 21 -20.53 -15.63 22.59
N PRO A 22 -19.22 -15.86 22.81
CA PRO A 22 -18.44 -14.91 23.59
C PRO A 22 -18.33 -13.62 22.79
N SER A 23 -18.97 -12.57 23.28
CA SER A 23 -18.89 -11.23 22.72
C SER A 23 -17.48 -10.66 22.95
N PHE A 24 -16.53 -11.07 22.11
CA PHE A 24 -15.20 -10.48 21.99
C PHE A 24 -15.31 -9.07 21.40
N GLY A 25 -15.79 -8.15 22.24
CA GLY A 25 -15.64 -6.73 22.02
C GLY A 25 -14.16 -6.38 22.18
N VAL A 26 -13.40 -6.48 21.08
CA VAL A 26 -12.02 -6.01 21.03
C VAL A 26 -12.03 -4.48 21.28
N PRO A 27 -11.46 -3.97 22.38
CA PRO A 27 -11.31 -2.54 22.55
C PRO A 27 -10.23 -2.06 21.57
N ILE A 28 -10.65 -1.59 20.41
CA ILE A 28 -9.77 -0.94 19.43
C ILE A 28 -9.08 0.23 20.14
N GLY A 29 -7.78 0.07 20.37
CA GLY A 29 -6.97 1.03 21.13
C GLY A 29 -7.00 2.41 20.49
N GLN A 30 -7.14 3.43 21.33
CA GLN A 30 -7.13 4.84 20.93
C GLN A 30 -5.73 5.26 20.45
N THR A 31 -5.39 4.93 19.21
CA THR A 31 -4.22 5.48 18.51
C THR A 31 -4.66 6.70 17.70
N GLY A 32 -3.95 7.82 17.88
CA GLY A 32 -4.46 9.14 17.53
C GLY A 32 -4.71 9.39 16.03
N GLY A 33 -5.77 10.15 15.74
CA GLY A 33 -5.78 11.04 14.57
C GLY A 33 -6.03 10.43 13.18
N MET A 34 -6.54 9.19 13.09
CA MET A 34 -6.99 8.61 11.82
C MET A 34 -8.48 8.23 11.88
N GLN A 35 -9.36 9.19 11.57
CA GLN A 35 -10.80 8.97 11.53
C GLN A 35 -11.17 8.09 10.32
N ILE A 36 -11.37 6.79 10.54
CA ILE A 36 -11.88 5.84 9.54
C ILE A 36 -13.40 6.03 9.42
N VAL A 37 -13.80 7.00 8.60
CA VAL A 37 -15.20 7.42 8.45
C VAL A 37 -15.88 6.68 7.29
N ASN A 38 -16.81 5.79 7.64
CA ASN A 38 -17.62 5.03 6.66
C ASN A 38 -18.73 5.88 5.99
N ASP A 39 -18.89 7.16 6.37
CA ASP A 39 -19.87 8.10 5.82
C ASP A 39 -19.53 8.57 4.37
N ALA A 40 -19.53 7.63 3.42
CA ALA A 40 -19.17 7.90 2.02
C ALA A 40 -19.93 9.07 1.37
N SER A 41 -21.16 9.35 1.85
CA SER A 41 -22.01 10.46 1.39
C SER A 41 -21.42 11.85 1.69
N ARG A 42 -20.82 12.04 2.88
CA ARG A 42 -20.24 13.34 3.30
C ARG A 42 -19.10 13.76 2.39
N PHE A 43 -18.29 12.79 1.96
CA PHE A 43 -17.12 13.01 1.12
C PHE A 43 -17.44 13.01 -0.38
N LYS A 44 -18.71 12.90 -0.82
CA LYS A 44 -19.07 12.74 -2.24
C LYS A 44 -18.46 13.80 -3.15
N ARG A 45 -18.45 15.08 -2.70
CA ARG A 45 -17.86 16.25 -3.39
C ARG A 45 -16.32 16.32 -3.33
N TRP A 46 -15.67 15.54 -2.47
CA TRP A 46 -14.22 15.62 -2.24
C TRP A 46 -13.43 14.92 -3.34
N VAL A 47 -12.24 15.43 -3.63
CA VAL A 47 -11.36 14.92 -4.68
C VAL A 47 -10.80 13.55 -4.28
N CYS A 48 -11.01 12.54 -5.13
CA CYS A 48 -10.39 11.23 -4.94
C CYS A 48 -8.94 11.21 -5.44
N LEU A 49 -8.02 10.78 -4.60
CA LEU A 49 -6.66 10.39 -4.92
C LEU A 49 -6.53 8.87 -4.71
N TYR A 50 -5.77 8.20 -5.58
CA TYR A 50 -5.46 6.78 -5.49
C TYR A 50 -3.93 6.60 -5.65
N PRO A 51 -3.32 5.58 -5.02
CA PRO A 51 -1.88 5.31 -5.11
C PRO A 51 -1.32 5.32 -6.54
N LEU A 52 -1.98 4.64 -7.49
CA LEU A 52 -1.49 4.53 -8.88
C LEU A 52 -1.27 5.88 -9.59
N TYR A 53 -1.89 6.97 -9.13
CA TYR A 53 -1.71 8.29 -9.74
C TYR A 53 -0.29 8.83 -9.59
N PHE A 54 0.43 8.39 -8.54
CA PHE A 54 1.76 8.86 -8.16
C PHE A 54 2.90 7.90 -8.54
N ASP A 55 2.55 6.72 -9.05
CA ASP A 55 3.48 5.60 -9.25
C ASP A 55 4.43 5.83 -10.43
N SER A 56 5.74 5.74 -10.20
CA SER A 56 6.77 5.90 -11.23
C SER A 56 6.92 4.69 -12.16
N SER A 57 6.48 3.50 -11.73
CA SER A 57 6.55 2.26 -12.51
C SER A 57 5.49 2.21 -13.62
N LEU A 58 4.29 2.72 -13.35
CA LEU A 58 3.19 2.76 -14.31
C LEU A 58 3.30 3.92 -15.30
N SER A 59 2.89 3.70 -16.54
CA SER A 59 2.74 4.72 -17.57
C SER A 59 1.48 5.61 -17.36
N VAL A 60 1.40 6.71 -18.12
CA VAL A 60 0.20 7.58 -18.13
C VAL A 60 -1.03 6.82 -18.62
N GLY A 61 -0.87 5.95 -19.62
CA GLY A 61 -1.94 5.10 -20.16
C GLY A 61 -2.47 4.07 -19.16
N GLN A 62 -1.61 3.57 -18.27
CA GLN A 62 -2.00 2.65 -17.18
C GLN A 62 -2.73 3.37 -16.04
N GLY A 63 -2.37 4.63 -15.74
CA GLY A 63 -3.14 5.47 -14.82
C GLY A 63 -2.37 6.54 -14.06
N ARG A 64 -1.03 6.62 -14.22
CA ARG A 64 -0.20 7.67 -13.62
C ARG A 64 -0.67 9.06 -14.09
N LYS A 65 -0.89 9.99 -13.16
CA LYS A 65 -1.39 11.35 -13.47
C LYS A 65 -0.34 12.46 -13.40
N ILE A 66 0.87 12.14 -12.95
CA ILE A 66 1.99 13.07 -12.80
C ILE A 66 3.15 12.75 -13.75
N PRO A 67 4.04 13.72 -14.06
CA PRO A 67 5.27 13.45 -14.80
C PRO A 67 6.18 12.50 -14.03
N LYS A 68 6.94 11.66 -14.75
CA LYS A 68 7.81 10.63 -14.15
C LYS A 68 8.85 11.20 -13.17
N SER A 69 9.32 12.43 -13.40
CA SER A 69 10.30 13.13 -12.54
C SER A 69 9.78 13.49 -11.15
N LEU A 70 8.45 13.54 -10.94
CA LEU A 70 7.83 13.74 -9.63
C LEU A 70 7.20 12.44 -9.08
N ALA A 71 7.30 11.34 -9.83
CA ALA A 71 6.65 10.09 -9.48
C ALA A 71 7.50 9.27 -8.51
N VAL A 72 6.84 8.63 -7.55
CA VAL A 72 7.47 7.87 -6.47
C VAL A 72 7.28 6.38 -6.74
N PRO A 73 8.30 5.52 -6.54
CA PRO A 73 8.11 4.07 -6.65
C PRO A 73 7.22 3.55 -5.51
N SER A 74 6.28 2.67 -5.83
CA SER A 74 5.43 1.99 -4.84
C SER A 74 4.71 2.92 -3.83
N PRO A 75 3.96 3.94 -4.29
CA PRO A 75 3.27 4.88 -3.42
C PRO A 75 2.21 4.17 -2.56
N HIS A 76 2.03 4.61 -1.32
CA HIS A 76 1.12 4.00 -0.36
C HIS A 76 0.01 4.97 0.11
N ALA A 77 -1.19 4.44 0.39
CA ALA A 77 -2.35 5.28 0.69
C ALA A 77 -2.22 6.09 1.99
N ARG A 78 -1.66 5.51 3.07
CA ARG A 78 -1.39 6.25 4.31
C ARG A 78 -0.36 7.37 4.10
N GLN A 79 0.68 7.12 3.30
CA GLN A 79 1.70 8.12 2.95
C GLN A 79 1.09 9.31 2.20
N ILE A 80 0.14 9.04 1.29
CA ILE A 80 -0.62 10.07 0.58
C ILE A 80 -1.53 10.85 1.54
N SER A 81 -2.19 10.20 2.52
CA SER A 81 -3.01 10.94 3.48
C SER A 81 -2.17 11.84 4.38
N GLU A 82 -1.00 11.40 4.84
CA GLU A 82 -0.08 12.25 5.62
C GLU A 82 0.47 13.42 4.77
N ALA A 83 0.77 13.21 3.49
CA ALA A 83 1.18 14.29 2.58
C ALA A 83 0.10 15.38 2.41
N VAL A 84 -1.17 14.98 2.41
CA VAL A 84 -2.31 15.90 2.35
C VAL A 84 -2.49 16.63 3.68
N LYS A 85 -2.32 15.95 4.83
CA LYS A 85 -2.32 16.61 6.16
C LYS A 85 -1.22 17.66 6.26
N GLN A 86 0.00 17.36 5.79
CA GLN A 86 1.11 18.32 5.74
C GLN A 86 0.84 19.52 4.81
N CYS A 87 -0.05 19.40 3.83
CA CYS A 87 -0.53 20.54 3.04
C CYS A 87 -1.54 21.43 3.80
N GLY A 88 -2.03 21.01 4.96
CA GLY A 88 -3.11 21.70 5.69
C GLY A 88 -4.48 21.54 5.03
N LEU A 89 -4.75 20.39 4.40
CA LEU A 89 -6.04 20.08 3.78
C LEU A 89 -6.74 18.94 4.54
N ASN A 90 -8.07 19.01 4.65
CA ASN A 90 -8.85 17.96 5.27
C ASN A 90 -8.82 16.68 4.41
N VAL A 91 -8.58 15.55 5.07
CA VAL A 91 -8.38 14.25 4.42
C VAL A 91 -9.20 13.16 5.09
N CYS A 92 -9.69 12.23 4.28
CA CYS A 92 -10.32 10.99 4.73
C CYS A 92 -9.66 9.82 3.99
N LEU A 93 -9.26 8.78 4.74
CA LEU A 93 -8.64 7.57 4.20
C LEU A 93 -9.67 6.44 4.19
N GLU A 94 -9.94 5.90 3.01
CA GLU A 94 -10.81 4.75 2.79
C GLU A 94 -9.92 3.55 2.38
N PRO A 95 -9.36 2.78 3.34
CA PRO A 95 -8.35 1.77 3.07
C PRO A 95 -8.90 0.62 2.20
N ALA A 96 -10.15 0.21 2.43
CA ALA A 96 -10.80 -0.90 1.73
C ALA A 96 -11.24 -0.59 0.27
N LYS A 97 -10.93 0.60 -0.28
CA LYS A 97 -11.34 0.99 -1.65
C LYS A 97 -10.17 0.95 -2.62
N THR A 98 -10.29 0.16 -3.68
CA THR A 98 -9.31 0.01 -4.76
C THR A 98 -9.66 0.88 -5.98
N HIS A 99 -8.72 1.02 -6.91
CA HIS A 99 -8.97 1.66 -8.21
C HIS A 99 -9.36 0.60 -9.25
N PRO A 100 -10.34 0.82 -10.14
CA PRO A 100 -10.80 -0.21 -11.10
C PRO A 100 -9.77 -0.63 -12.16
N ARG A 101 -8.58 -0.03 -12.18
CA ARG A 101 -7.43 -0.46 -13.01
C ARG A 101 -6.32 -1.15 -12.22
N ASP A 102 -6.41 -1.14 -10.90
CA ASP A 102 -5.39 -1.64 -9.99
C ASP A 102 -6.07 -2.09 -8.68
N PHE A 103 -6.48 -3.35 -8.68
CA PHE A 103 -7.16 -3.99 -7.55
C PHE A 103 -6.18 -4.47 -6.48
N PHE A 104 -4.91 -4.69 -6.83
CA PHE A 104 -3.88 -5.22 -5.94
C PHE A 104 -3.33 -4.17 -4.96
N ARG A 105 -3.56 -2.88 -5.23
CA ARG A 105 -3.14 -1.79 -4.33
C ARG A 105 -4.35 -1.06 -3.74
N PRO A 106 -4.85 -1.52 -2.58
CA PRO A 106 -5.97 -0.89 -1.89
C PRO A 106 -5.60 0.48 -1.34
N GLY A 107 -6.64 1.30 -1.17
CA GLY A 107 -6.59 2.62 -0.56
C GLY A 107 -7.08 3.72 -1.50
N ARG A 108 -8.09 4.45 -1.04
CA ARG A 108 -8.58 5.69 -1.65
C ARG A 108 -8.45 6.81 -0.62
N VAL A 109 -7.94 7.96 -1.05
CA VAL A 109 -7.80 9.15 -0.22
C VAL A 109 -8.74 10.23 -0.74
N ARG A 110 -9.67 10.68 0.08
CA ARG A 110 -10.57 11.81 -0.19
C ARG A 110 -9.94 13.09 0.35
N VAL A 111 -9.92 14.16 -0.46
CA VAL A 111 -9.35 15.46 -0.09
C VAL A 111 -10.36 16.58 -0.29
N GLN A 112 -10.55 17.41 0.73
CA GLN A 112 -11.34 18.63 0.61
C GLN A 112 -10.51 19.71 -0.10
N LEU A 113 -10.72 19.88 -1.40
CA LEU A 113 -10.05 20.93 -2.18
C LEU A 113 -10.82 22.26 -2.15
N PHE A 114 -12.15 22.20 -2.03
CA PHE A 114 -13.04 23.35 -2.02
C PHE A 114 -13.94 23.34 -0.78
N MET A 115 -14.10 24.50 -0.15
CA MET A 115 -15.15 24.79 0.81
C MET A 115 -16.45 25.02 0.04
N ASP A 116 -17.51 24.31 0.43
CA ASP A 116 -18.85 24.32 -0.19
C ASP A 116 -18.91 24.09 -1.71
N GLY A 117 -17.79 23.73 -2.33
CA GLY A 117 -17.65 23.51 -3.78
C GLY A 117 -17.41 24.77 -4.61
N VAL A 118 -17.18 25.94 -4.00
CA VAL A 118 -16.95 27.21 -4.71
C VAL A 118 -15.57 27.80 -4.40
N VAL A 119 -15.19 27.89 -3.13
CA VAL A 119 -13.94 28.55 -2.70
C VAL A 119 -12.85 27.50 -2.47
N PRO A 120 -11.65 27.60 -3.06
CA PRO A 120 -10.56 26.68 -2.77
C PRO A 120 -10.08 26.85 -1.32
N VAL A 121 -9.83 25.75 -0.61
CA VAL A 121 -9.38 25.79 0.80
C VAL A 121 -8.01 26.46 0.95
N ARG A 122 -7.17 26.38 -0.09
CA ARG A 122 -5.90 27.11 -0.20
C ARG A 122 -5.72 27.69 -1.59
N SER A 123 -5.37 28.97 -1.68
CA SER A 123 -5.05 29.65 -2.94
C SER A 123 -3.89 28.98 -3.70
N ASP A 124 -2.89 28.45 -2.97
CA ASP A 124 -1.74 27.73 -3.53
C ASP A 124 -2.15 26.44 -4.29
N ILE A 125 -3.29 25.86 -3.93
CA ILE A 125 -3.77 24.55 -4.40
C ILE A 125 -5.21 24.68 -4.89
N ALA A 126 -5.44 25.57 -5.86
CA ALA A 126 -6.77 25.76 -6.45
C ALA A 126 -7.21 24.61 -7.37
N THR A 127 -6.27 23.90 -8.02
CA THR A 127 -6.57 22.86 -9.01
C THR A 127 -6.16 21.46 -8.58
N ARG A 128 -6.89 20.45 -9.08
CA ARG A 128 -6.53 19.03 -8.88
C ARG A 128 -5.13 18.67 -9.38
N LYS A 129 -4.62 19.36 -10.41
CA LYS A 129 -3.27 19.15 -10.93
C LYS A 129 -2.21 19.69 -9.96
N GLN A 130 -2.40 20.89 -9.40
CA GLN A 130 -1.55 21.43 -8.35
C GLN A 130 -1.55 20.54 -7.11
N LEU A 131 -2.73 20.04 -6.68
CA LEU A 131 -2.82 19.09 -5.56
C LEU A 131 -1.97 17.84 -5.80
N LEU A 132 -2.09 17.21 -6.98
CA LEU A 132 -1.28 16.04 -7.34
C LEU A 132 0.23 16.36 -7.34
N GLN A 133 0.64 17.50 -7.91
CA GLN A 133 2.05 17.89 -7.94
C GLN A 133 2.61 18.21 -6.55
N ARG A 134 1.83 18.87 -5.68
CA ARG A 134 2.25 19.23 -4.32
C ARG A 134 2.37 18.01 -3.42
N VAL A 135 1.40 17.09 -3.47
CA VAL A 135 1.46 15.79 -2.77
C VAL A 135 2.66 14.98 -3.26
N ALA A 136 2.86 14.88 -4.57
CA ALA A 136 3.98 14.13 -5.15
C ALA A 136 5.36 14.64 -4.66
N ALA A 137 5.52 15.95 -4.50
CA ALA A 137 6.75 16.55 -3.98
C ALA A 137 7.00 16.28 -2.48
N LEU A 138 5.95 15.99 -1.70
CA LEU A 138 6.07 15.70 -0.26
C LEU A 138 6.23 14.20 0.04
N LEU A 139 5.74 13.31 -0.82
CA LEU A 139 5.81 11.85 -0.62
C LEU A 139 7.22 11.34 -0.23
N PRO A 140 8.33 11.75 -0.90
CA PRO A 140 9.68 11.26 -0.55
C PRO A 140 10.14 11.62 0.87
N SER A 141 9.58 12.68 1.47
CA SER A 141 9.92 13.12 2.83
C SER A 141 9.15 12.38 3.91
N ILE A 142 8.15 11.57 3.55
CA ILE A 142 7.20 10.97 4.48
C ILE A 142 7.48 9.48 4.60
N ASN A 143 8.00 9.09 5.77
CA ASN A 143 8.19 7.71 6.16
C ASN A 143 7.00 7.24 7.01
N VAL A 144 6.09 6.46 6.42
CA VAL A 144 5.05 5.73 7.16
C VAL A 144 5.44 4.26 7.18
N PRO A 145 5.47 3.58 8.35
CA PRO A 145 5.61 2.13 8.40
C PRO A 145 4.57 1.46 7.51
N ARG A 146 5.01 0.62 6.58
CA ARG A 146 4.12 -0.29 5.88
C ARG A 146 3.69 -1.34 6.91
N ASP A 147 2.38 -1.59 7.03
CA ASP A 147 1.90 -2.76 7.75
C ASP A 147 2.58 -3.98 7.12
N LYS A 148 3.36 -4.73 7.90
CA LYS A 148 3.96 -5.97 7.40
C LYS A 148 2.81 -6.94 7.14
N GLU A 149 2.88 -7.66 6.01
CA GLU A 149 2.10 -8.90 5.90
C GLU A 149 2.46 -9.75 7.12
N PRO A 150 1.48 -10.21 7.92
CA PRO A 150 1.77 -10.95 9.14
C PRO A 150 2.50 -12.24 8.72
N SER A 151 3.66 -12.49 9.31
CA SER A 151 4.40 -13.71 9.01
C SER A 151 3.61 -14.93 9.49
N LEU A 152 3.95 -16.12 8.98
CA LEU A 152 3.34 -17.35 9.46
C LEU A 152 3.54 -17.51 10.97
N GLU A 153 4.70 -17.08 11.48
CA GLU A 153 5.03 -17.03 12.91
C GLU A 153 4.13 -16.05 13.68
N ASP A 154 3.91 -14.83 13.15
CA ASP A 154 2.99 -13.85 13.75
C ASP A 154 1.56 -14.40 13.82
N LEU A 155 1.08 -15.09 12.77
CA LEU A 155 -0.26 -15.67 12.72
C LEU A 155 -0.45 -16.85 13.69
N ILE A 156 0.59 -17.69 13.84
CA ILE A 156 0.61 -18.78 14.83
C ILE A 156 0.66 -18.19 16.25
N ALA A 157 1.50 -17.18 16.50
CA ALA A 157 1.60 -16.49 17.79
C ALA A 157 0.31 -15.74 18.16
N GLN A 158 -0.42 -15.22 17.17
CA GLN A 158 -1.74 -14.60 17.33
C GLN A 158 -2.88 -15.63 17.47
N GLY A 159 -2.59 -16.93 17.39
CA GLY A 159 -3.60 -18.01 17.47
C GLY A 159 -4.57 -18.07 16.28
N ALA A 160 -4.27 -17.37 15.18
CA ALA A 160 -5.09 -17.32 13.98
C ALA A 160 -4.95 -18.57 13.10
N LEU A 161 -3.89 -19.35 13.30
CA LEU A 161 -3.66 -20.65 12.67
C LEU A 161 -3.30 -21.69 13.74
N PRO A 162 -3.85 -22.92 13.68
CA PRO A 162 -3.45 -23.99 14.58
C PRO A 162 -2.01 -24.40 14.30
N SER A 163 -1.18 -24.49 15.34
CA SER A 163 0.15 -25.11 15.25
C SER A 163 -0.02 -26.59 14.91
N LEU A 164 0.47 -27.02 13.74
CA LEU A 164 0.46 -28.43 13.38
C LEU A 164 1.32 -29.23 14.38
N PRO A 165 0.83 -30.38 14.89
CA PRO A 165 1.58 -31.19 15.84
C PRO A 165 2.90 -31.67 15.21
N GLY A 166 4.03 -31.29 15.81
CA GLY A 166 5.39 -31.55 15.31
C GLY A 166 6.17 -30.31 14.90
N MET A 167 5.54 -29.13 14.75
CA MET A 167 6.26 -27.88 14.51
C MET A 167 6.66 -27.24 15.85
N VAL A 168 7.95 -27.30 16.21
CA VAL A 168 8.52 -26.59 17.36
C VAL A 168 9.13 -25.25 16.92
N PRO A 169 8.57 -24.09 17.30
CA PRO A 169 9.24 -22.81 17.09
C PRO A 169 10.44 -22.70 18.05
N GLY A 170 11.66 -22.59 17.53
CA GLY A 170 12.86 -22.28 18.33
C GLY A 170 14.07 -23.20 18.18
N MET A 171 14.06 -24.21 17.30
CA MET A 171 15.25 -25.02 17.00
C MET A 171 15.88 -24.62 15.65
N MET A 172 16.38 -23.37 15.57
CA MET A 172 17.56 -23.12 14.74
C MET A 172 18.77 -23.47 15.60
N ASP A 173 19.19 -24.74 15.49
CA ASP A 173 20.31 -25.29 16.24
C ASP A 173 21.61 -24.56 15.85
N GLU A 174 22.36 -24.21 16.88
CA GLU A 174 23.68 -23.60 16.76
C GLU A 174 24.69 -24.73 16.49
N SER A 175 25.55 -24.57 15.48
CA SER A 175 26.67 -25.47 15.10
C SER A 175 26.42 -26.52 13.99
N ILE A 176 26.61 -26.11 12.73
CA ILE A 176 27.47 -26.89 11.82
C ILE A 176 28.56 -25.94 11.30
N ASP A 177 29.70 -25.98 11.96
CA ASP A 177 30.95 -25.41 11.48
C ASP A 177 31.63 -26.46 10.60
N GLU A 178 31.71 -26.21 9.29
CA GLU A 178 32.58 -26.95 8.36
C GLU A 178 33.11 -25.95 7.31
N PRO A 179 34.44 -25.83 7.12
CA PRO A 179 35.04 -24.65 6.51
C PRO A 179 34.94 -24.65 4.98
N VAL A 180 34.40 -23.56 4.42
CA VAL A 180 34.50 -23.27 2.98
C VAL A 180 35.97 -23.06 2.59
N PRO A 181 36.53 -23.82 1.64
CA PRO A 181 37.93 -23.66 1.23
C PRO A 181 38.13 -22.31 0.51
N GLN A 182 39.06 -21.49 1.04
CA GLN A 182 39.40 -20.21 0.44
C GLN A 182 40.21 -20.38 -0.86
N PRO A 183 39.82 -19.77 -1.98
CA PRO A 183 40.74 -19.54 -3.09
C PRO A 183 41.72 -18.42 -2.70
N SER A 184 42.93 -18.80 -2.30
CA SER A 184 44.02 -17.89 -1.95
C SER A 184 44.37 -16.93 -3.09
N ALA A 185 44.44 -15.63 -2.81
CA ALA A 185 44.94 -14.66 -3.76
C ALA A 185 46.44 -14.88 -4.08
N SER A 186 46.80 -14.87 -5.36
CA SER A 186 48.18 -14.59 -5.78
C SER A 186 48.21 -13.52 -6.87
N THR A 187 49.03 -12.51 -6.63
CA THR A 187 49.09 -11.24 -7.37
C THR A 187 49.95 -11.31 -8.62
N SER A 188 49.56 -10.57 -9.66
CA SER A 188 50.54 -9.92 -10.55
C SER A 188 50.07 -8.51 -10.98
N LYS A 189 51.00 -7.56 -10.93
CA LYS A 189 50.80 -6.11 -11.15
C LYS A 189 51.06 -5.72 -12.63
N LEU A 190 50.71 -4.44 -12.91
CA LEU A 190 51.28 -3.52 -13.93
C LEU A 190 50.69 -3.68 -15.37
N LYS A 191 50.61 -2.65 -16.23
CA LYS A 191 51.06 -1.23 -16.17
C LYS A 191 49.93 -0.20 -16.43
N LYS A 192 50.14 1.03 -15.93
CA LYS A 192 49.41 2.31 -16.14
C LYS A 192 49.54 2.82 -17.59
N ALA A 193 48.47 3.40 -18.17
CA ALA A 193 48.56 4.28 -19.35
C ALA A 193 47.46 5.37 -19.38
N THR A 194 47.84 6.55 -19.88
CA THR A 194 47.12 7.84 -19.80
C THR A 194 46.12 8.12 -20.94
N LYS A 195 45.13 8.99 -20.68
CA LYS A 195 44.30 9.66 -21.71
C LYS A 195 45.17 10.46 -22.70
N PRO A 196 44.63 10.73 -23.91
CA PRO A 196 44.51 12.13 -24.29
C PRO A 196 43.14 12.53 -24.86
N LYS A 197 42.78 13.81 -24.68
CA LYS A 197 41.73 14.49 -25.45
C LYS A 197 42.19 14.68 -26.89
N LYS A 198 41.29 14.61 -27.88
CA LYS A 198 41.43 15.39 -29.12
C LYS A 198 40.16 16.22 -29.38
N LYS A 199 40.38 17.53 -29.56
CA LYS A 199 39.40 18.44 -30.15
C LYS A 199 39.42 18.24 -31.66
N GLY A 200 38.26 18.24 -32.32
CA GLY A 200 38.13 18.37 -33.76
C GLY A 200 37.17 19.52 -34.07
N ARG A 201 37.65 20.54 -34.78
CA ARG A 201 36.89 21.72 -35.21
C ARG A 201 37.16 21.92 -36.69
N ALA A 202 36.13 21.85 -37.52
CA ALA A 202 36.16 22.31 -38.91
C ALA A 202 34.78 22.88 -39.27
N LYS A 203 34.80 24.03 -39.94
CA LYS A 203 33.66 24.61 -40.69
C LYS A 203 33.83 24.24 -42.17
N THR A 204 32.86 24.62 -43.00
CA THR A 204 33.02 25.30 -44.32
C THR A 204 32.41 24.58 -45.53
N ILE A 205 31.53 25.32 -46.25
CA ILE A 205 31.04 25.15 -47.66
C ILE A 205 30.12 23.92 -47.88
N VAL A 206 29.05 23.98 -48.69
CA VAL A 206 28.56 25.03 -49.64
C VAL A 206 27.41 25.85 -49.06
#